data_AF-A0A517P277-F1
#
_entry.id   AF-A0A517P277-F1
#
_cell.length_a   1.000
_cell.length_b   1.000
_cell.length_c   1.000
_cell.angle_alpha   90.00
_cell.angle_beta   90.00
_cell.angle_gamma   90.00
#
_symmetry.space_group_name_H-M   'P 1'
#
loop_
_entity.id
_entity.type
_entity.pdbx_description
1 polymer ?
#
loop_
_entity_poly.entity_id
_entity_poly.type
_entity_poly.pdbx_seq_one_letter_code
_entity_poly.pdbx_strand_id
1 'polypeptide(L)'
;MANAPIKRIAVGNGVRASIWKNESKNGPWLGVTITRTYREGEEYKDSPSFRRDDLLFVAKAAELAFSWCLKQAEIAKREANQE
;
A
#
# COMPACT_ATOMS: atom_id res chain seq x y z
N MET A 1 1.34 17.95 -6.70
CA MET A 1 0.17 17.09 -6.91
C MET A 1 0.47 15.75 -6.27
N ALA A 2 -0.37 15.24 -5.37
CA ALA A 2 -0.14 13.93 -4.78
C ALA A 2 -0.42 12.86 -5.83
N ASN A 3 0.58 12.08 -6.22
CA ASN A 3 0.43 10.98 -7.17
C ASN A 3 -0.63 10.02 -6.67
N ALA A 4 -1.58 9.53 -7.47
CA ALA A 4 -2.52 8.52 -6.98
C ALA A 4 -1.78 7.21 -6.64
N PRO A 5 -2.25 6.44 -5.63
CA PRO A 5 -1.67 5.13 -5.36
C PRO A 5 -1.87 4.21 -6.57
N ILE A 6 -0.81 3.56 -7.00
CA ILE A 6 -0.79 2.64 -8.14
C ILE A 6 -1.50 1.32 -7.82
N LYS A 7 -1.62 0.98 -6.54
CA LYS A 7 -2.32 -0.21 -6.07
C LYS A 7 -2.94 0.06 -4.70
N ARG A 8 -4.15 -0.46 -4.50
CA ARG A 8 -4.80 -0.55 -3.19
C ARG A 8 -5.18 -2.00 -2.91
N ILE A 9 -4.97 -2.43 -1.67
CA ILE A 9 -5.28 -3.78 -1.20
C ILE A 9 -6.10 -3.63 0.08
N ALA A 10 -7.41 -3.90 0.00
CA ALA A 10 -8.29 -3.93 1.17
C ALA A 10 -8.32 -5.35 1.75
N VAL A 11 -8.31 -5.46 3.08
CA VAL A 11 -8.21 -6.75 3.78
C VAL A 11 -9.33 -6.99 4.80
N GLY A 12 -10.22 -6.02 4.98
CA GLY A 12 -11.34 -6.09 5.93
C GLY A 12 -11.18 -5.13 7.11
N ASN A 13 -12.23 -4.99 7.92
CA ASN A 13 -12.29 -4.10 9.09
C ASN A 13 -11.87 -2.64 8.80
N GLY A 14 -12.18 -2.16 7.58
CA GLY A 14 -11.78 -0.83 7.10
C GLY A 14 -10.28 -0.67 6.80
N VAL A 15 -9.44 -1.70 6.99
CA VAL A 15 -8.00 -1.63 6.77
C VAL A 15 -7.65 -1.85 5.29
N ARG A 16 -6.74 -1.00 4.78
CA ARG A 16 -6.18 -1.10 3.43
C ARG A 16 -4.72 -0.68 3.38
N ALA A 17 -3.95 -1.33 2.50
CA ALA A 17 -2.64 -0.86 2.07
C ALA A 17 -2.77 -0.09 0.75
N SER A 18 -2.20 1.10 0.67
CA SER A 18 -2.04 1.90 -0.54
C SER A 18 -0.57 1.95 -0.92
N ILE A 19 -0.25 1.55 -2.15
CA ILE A 19 1.11 1.48 -2.68
C ILE A 19 1.28 2.63 -3.68
N TRP A 20 2.40 3.34 -3.57
CA TRP A 20 2.70 4.56 -4.32
C TRP A 20 4.01 4.38 -5.06
N LYS A 21 4.05 4.78 -6.33
CA LYS A 21 5.31 4.88 -7.07
C LYS A 21 5.93 6.25 -6.79
N ASN A 22 7.13 6.24 -6.25
CA ASN A 22 7.92 7.43 -6.01
C ASN A 22 9.12 7.43 -6.94
N GLU A 23 9.58 8.62 -7.30
CA GLU A 23 10.76 8.83 -8.14
C GLU A 23 11.85 9.52 -7.31
N SER A 24 13.10 9.13 -7.53
CA SER A 24 14.27 9.72 -6.88
C SER A 24 15.45 9.75 -7.84
N LYS A 25 16.50 10.49 -7.49
CA LYS A 25 17.76 10.52 -8.26
C LYS A 25 18.42 9.14 -8.38
N ASN A 26 18.14 8.23 -7.44
CA ASN A 26 18.69 6.87 -7.41
C ASN A 26 17.75 5.84 -8.07
N GLY A 27 16.70 6.32 -8.75
CA GLY A 27 15.69 5.48 -9.38
C GLY A 27 14.34 5.47 -8.65
N PRO A 28 13.33 4.83 -9.27
CA PRO A 28 12.00 4.73 -8.69
C PRO A 28 11.96 3.73 -7.53
N TRP A 29 11.11 3.98 -6.55
CA TRP A 29 10.87 3.08 -5.43
C TRP A 29 9.38 3.04 -5.05
N LEU A 30 8.97 1.98 -4.36
CA LEU A 30 7.58 1.78 -3.95
C LEU A 30 7.40 2.10 -2.46
N GLY A 31 6.55 3.07 -2.15
CA GLY A 31 6.12 3.37 -0.78
C GLY A 31 4.78 2.70 -0.46
N VAL A 32 4.56 2.36 0.82
CA VAL A 32 3.30 1.77 1.28
C VAL A 32 2.75 2.58 2.45
N THR A 33 1.46 2.90 2.40
CA THR A 33 0.70 3.51 3.51
C THR A 33 -0.45 2.59 3.86
N ILE A 34 -0.51 2.15 5.12
CA ILE A 34 -1.65 1.37 5.63
C ILE A 34 -2.56 2.34 6.40
N THR A 35 -3.85 2.32 6.09
CA THR A 35 -4.86 3.14 6.78
C THR A 35 -6.07 2.29 7.14
N ARG A 36 -6.81 2.75 8.15
CA ARG A 36 -8.14 2.26 8.49
C ARG A 36 -9.17 3.34 8.17
N THR A 37 -10.15 3.02 7.34
CA THR A 37 -11.29 3.88 7.06
C THR A 37 -12.34 3.72 8.16
N TYR A 38 -12.85 4.84 8.68
CA TYR A 38 -13.93 4.91 9.64
C TYR A 38 -14.93 5.99 9.24
N ARG A 39 -16.15 5.92 9.77
CA ARG A 39 -17.19 6.93 9.51
C ARG A 39 -17.20 7.95 10.64
N GLU A 40 -17.19 9.22 10.29
CA GLU A 40 -17.33 10.35 11.21
C GLU A 40 -18.50 11.21 10.73
N GLY A 41 -19.66 11.06 11.38
CA GLY A 41 -20.91 11.65 10.91
C GLY A 41 -21.33 11.10 9.54
N GLU A 42 -21.37 11.95 8.52
CA GLU A 42 -21.72 11.58 7.15
C GLU A 42 -20.51 11.30 6.26
N GLU A 43 -19.30 11.58 6.74
CA GLU A 43 -18.07 11.43 5.97
C GLU A 43 -17.29 10.17 6.36
N TYR A 44 -16.54 9.63 5.39
CA TYR A 44 -15.55 8.59 5.65
C TYR A 44 -14.16 9.23 5.75
N LYS A 45 -13.44 8.90 6.82
CA LYS A 45 -12.08 9.37 7.09
C LYS A 45 -11.13 8.19 7.23
N ASP A 46 -9.86 8.45 6.95
CA ASP A 46 -8.79 7.47 7.13
C ASP A 46 -7.97 7.83 8.37
N SER A 47 -7.58 6.82 9.13
CA SER A 47 -6.67 6.95 10.26
C SER A 47 -5.45 6.03 10.09
N PRO A 48 -4.24 6.48 10.47
CA PRO A 48 -3.07 5.62 10.63
C PRO A 48 -3.02 4.93 12.00
N SER A 49 -4.00 5.20 12.89
CA SER A 49 -4.08 4.58 14.21
C SER A 49 -4.95 3.33 14.18
N PHE A 50 -4.47 2.27 14.85
CA PHE A 50 -5.10 0.95 14.83
C PHE A 50 -5.47 0.49 16.24
N ARG A 51 -6.63 -0.15 16.36
CA ARG A 51 -7.08 -0.86 17.56
C ARG A 51 -6.51 -2.29 17.56
N ARG A 52 -6.59 -2.95 18.71
CA ARG A 52 -6.23 -4.37 18.89
C ARG A 52 -6.82 -5.26 17.79
N ASP A 53 -8.11 -5.06 17.49
CA ASP A 53 -8.85 -5.92 16.54
C ASP A 53 -8.53 -5.58 15.07
N ASP A 54 -7.78 -4.51 14.81
CA ASP A 54 -7.29 -4.16 13.47
C ASP A 54 -5.93 -4.83 13.19
N LEU A 55 -5.19 -5.30 14.20
CA LEU A 55 -3.77 -5.66 14.08
C LEU A 55 -3.52 -6.81 13.10
N LEU A 56 -4.36 -7.85 13.11
CA LEU A 56 -4.22 -8.97 12.16
C LEU A 56 -4.55 -8.55 10.72
N PHE A 57 -5.47 -7.59 10.55
CA PHE A 57 -5.74 -6.99 9.25
C PHE A 57 -4.55 -6.16 8.78
N VAL A 58 -3.93 -5.35 9.65
CA VAL A 58 -2.70 -4.61 9.34
C VAL A 58 -1.59 -5.57 8.91
N ALA A 59 -1.37 -6.66 9.65
CA ALA A 59 -0.40 -7.68 9.30
C ALA A 59 -0.68 -8.27 7.90
N LYS A 60 -1.93 -8.63 7.61
CA LYS A 60 -2.31 -9.16 6.30
C LYS A 60 -2.13 -8.14 5.17
N ALA A 61 -2.47 -6.88 5.42
CA ALA A 61 -2.28 -5.80 4.46
C ALA A 61 -0.79 -5.61 4.15
N ALA A 62 0.08 -5.65 5.17
CA ALA A 62 1.52 -5.55 5.01
C ALA A 62 2.10 -6.72 4.22
N GLU A 63 1.71 -7.96 4.54
CA GLU A 63 2.13 -9.18 3.84
C GLU A 63 1.78 -9.14 2.35
N LEU A 64 0.54 -8.77 2.02
CA LEU A 64 0.07 -8.69 0.63
C LEU A 64 0.74 -7.56 -0.14
N ALA A 65 0.94 -6.40 0.51
CA ALA A 65 1.66 -5.29 -0.11
C ALA A 65 3.13 -5.66 -0.38
N PHE A 66 3.80 -6.29 0.58
CA PHE A 66 5.17 -6.78 0.44
C PHE A 66 5.29 -7.76 -0.74
N SER A 67 4.42 -8.77 -0.79
CA SER A 67 4.40 -9.76 -1.86
C SER A 67 4.21 -9.12 -3.24
N TRP A 68 3.31 -8.13 -3.32
CA TRP A 68 3.09 -7.39 -4.56
C TRP A 68 4.31 -6.56 -4.97
N CYS A 69 4.94 -5.84 -4.03
CA CYS A 69 6.13 -5.05 -4.29
C CYS A 69 7.31 -5.91 -4.78
N LEU A 70 7.54 -7.09 -4.17
CA LEU A 70 8.57 -8.02 -4.63
C LEU A 70 8.32 -8.48 -6.07
N LYS A 71 7.07 -8.83 -6.40
CA LYS A 71 6.71 -9.22 -7.75
C LYS A 71 6.96 -8.10 -8.77
N GLN A 72 6.65 -6.85 -8.42
CA GLN A 72 6.95 -5.71 -9.30
C GLN A 72 8.46 -5.51 -9.49
N ALA A 73 9.26 -5.65 -8.43
CA ALA A 73 10.71 -5.56 -8.52
C ALA A 73 11.29 -6.66 -9.42
N GLU A 74 10.73 -7.87 -9.37
CA GLU A 74 11.14 -8.97 -10.25
C GLU A 74 10.77 -8.69 -11.73
N ILE A 75 9.57 -8.19 -11.99
CA ILE A 75 9.15 -7.81 -13.36
C ILE A 75 10.08 -6.74 -13.92
N ALA A 76 10.35 -5.67 -13.16
CA ALA A 76 11.25 -4.60 -13.60
C ALA A 76 12.67 -5.10 -13.90
N LYS A 77 13.18 -6.06 -13.11
CA LYS A 77 14.48 -6.69 -13.38
C LYS A 77 14.46 -7.54 -14.66
N ARG A 78 13.37 -8.26 -14.92
CA ARG A 78 13.24 -9.09 -16.12
C ARG A 78 13.17 -8.24 -17.38
N GLU A 79 12.40 -7.15 -17.34
CA GLU A 79 12.30 -6.18 -18.43
C GLU A 79 13.68 -5.57 -18.74
N ALA A 80 14.41 -5.13 -17.71
CA ALA A 80 15.76 -4.55 -17.88
C ALA A 80 16.82 -5.54 -18.40
N ASN A 81 16.61 -6.86 -18.25
CA ASN A 81 17.53 -7.89 -18.76
C ASN A 81 17.16 -8.37 -20.18
N GLN A 82 16.00 -7.96 -20.70
CA GLN A 82 15.52 -8.31 -22.04
C GLN A 82 15.80 -7.21 -23.07
N GLU A 83 16.17 -6.01 -22.60
CA GLU A 83 16.74 -4.90 -23.37
C GLU A 83 18.27 -5.00 -23.43
#